data_AF-X6MX22-F1
#
_entry.id   AF-X6MX22-F1
#
_cell.length_a   1.000
_cell.length_b   1.000
_cell.length_c   1.000
_cell.angle_alpha   90.00
_cell.angle_beta   90.00
_cell.angle_gamma   90.00
#
_symmetry.space_group_name_H-M   'P 1'
#
loop_
_entity.id
_entity.type
_entity.pdbx_description
1 polymer ?
#
loop_
_entity_poly.entity_id
_entity_poly.type
_entity_poly.pdbx_seq_one_letter_code
_entity_poly.pdbx_strand_id
1 'polypeptide(L)'
;MSSLRSPPLSPSYSKSVSISGYSGRTRSVGRLLLKPEKKSIQEQLKDFIYLPDNRFCADCFMPNPQWCALTHGVCICENCASVHRNLGTHISVVKSLVYDNWTEDMFEKLVLKQIFCFFEND
;
A
#
# COMPACT_ATOMS: atom_id res chain seq x y z
N MET A 1 24.23 -29.83 -16.48
CA MET A 1 23.20 -30.13 -15.45
C MET A 1 23.25 -29.01 -14.43
N SER A 2 22.45 -27.97 -14.64
CA SER A 2 22.52 -26.71 -13.90
C SER A 2 21.78 -26.87 -12.57
N SER A 3 22.52 -26.82 -11.46
CA SER A 3 21.96 -26.89 -10.10
C SER A 3 21.06 -25.69 -9.81
N LEU A 4 19.81 -25.96 -9.44
CA LEU A 4 18.90 -24.99 -8.85
C LEU A 4 19.43 -24.60 -7.46
N ARG A 5 19.80 -23.32 -7.26
CA ARG A 5 20.07 -22.77 -5.93
C ARG A 5 18.76 -22.25 -5.36
N SER A 6 18.34 -22.83 -4.23
CA SER A 6 17.22 -22.32 -3.44
C SER A 6 17.52 -20.90 -2.92
N PRO A 7 16.52 -20.00 -2.82
CA PRO A 7 16.67 -18.69 -2.20
C PRO A 7 16.97 -18.83 -0.70
N PRO A 8 17.74 -17.90 -0.11
CA PRO A 8 18.09 -17.95 1.31
C PRO A 8 16.84 -17.74 2.17
N LEU A 9 16.69 -18.58 3.19
CA LEU A 9 15.74 -18.42 4.29
C LEU A 9 15.96 -17.06 4.97
N SER A 10 14.87 -16.35 5.23
CA SER A 10 14.86 -15.00 5.78
C SER A 10 15.58 -14.89 7.15
N PRO A 11 16.20 -13.74 7.47
CA PRO A 11 16.68 -13.46 8.82
C PRO A 11 15.49 -13.27 9.78
N SER A 12 15.53 -14.00 10.89
CA SER A 12 14.64 -13.87 12.04
C SER A 12 14.57 -12.42 12.54
N TYR A 13 13.41 -11.79 12.39
CA TYR A 13 13.10 -10.49 13.00
C TYR A 13 12.82 -10.70 14.50
N SER A 14 13.87 -10.84 15.30
CA SER A 14 13.80 -10.75 16.76
C SER A 14 14.93 -9.88 17.29
N LYS A 15 14.69 -8.57 17.32
CA LYS A 15 15.36 -7.67 18.26
C LYS A 15 14.33 -6.75 18.89
N SER A 16 14.15 -6.93 20.18
CA SER A 16 13.36 -6.10 21.08
C SER A 16 13.94 -4.68 21.13
N VAL A 17 13.21 -3.73 20.57
CA VAL A 17 13.43 -2.31 20.82
C VAL A 17 12.40 -1.89 21.87
N SER A 18 12.85 -1.77 23.11
CA SER A 18 12.04 -1.21 24.20
C SER A 18 11.93 0.30 24.02
N ILE A 19 10.81 0.76 23.46
CA ILE A 19 10.41 2.17 23.48
C ILE A 19 9.10 2.26 24.27
N SER A 20 9.26 2.62 25.54
CA SER A 20 8.18 3.14 26.37
C SER A 20 7.77 4.51 25.84
N GLY A 21 6.59 4.62 25.20
CA GLY A 21 6.03 5.94 24.88
C GLY A 21 5.10 6.07 23.67
N TYR A 22 4.59 5.01 23.05
CA TYR A 22 3.71 5.17 21.89
C TYR A 22 2.26 5.52 22.29
N SER A 23 2.01 6.82 22.51
CA SER A 23 0.67 7.39 22.46
C SER A 23 0.29 7.66 21.00
N GLY A 24 -0.31 6.68 20.32
CA GLY A 24 -0.69 6.78 18.90
C GLY A 24 -2.09 7.39 18.69
N ARG A 25 -2.16 8.67 18.29
CA ARG A 25 -3.39 9.29 17.75
C ARG A 25 -3.70 8.69 16.38
N THR A 26 -4.80 7.96 16.26
CA THR A 26 -5.35 7.47 14.99
C THR A 26 -5.85 8.66 14.15
N ARG A 27 -5.04 9.13 13.21
CA ARG A 27 -5.51 10.04 12.15
C ARG A 27 -5.68 9.20 10.90
N SER A 28 -6.91 8.80 10.61
CA SER A 28 -7.26 8.12 9.37
C SER A 28 -6.70 8.91 8.18
N VAL A 29 -5.97 8.24 7.29
CA VAL A 29 -5.41 8.85 6.07
C VAL A 29 -6.51 9.58 5.28
N GLY A 30 -7.73 9.03 5.29
CA GLY A 30 -8.94 9.68 4.75
C GLY A 30 -9.24 11.07 5.29
N ARG A 31 -8.98 11.36 6.56
CA ARG A 31 -9.19 12.71 7.10
C ARG A 31 -8.11 13.70 6.68
N LEU A 32 -6.90 13.22 6.37
CA LEU A 32 -5.77 14.08 5.97
C LEU A 32 -5.82 14.46 4.49
N LEU A 33 -6.29 13.56 3.62
CA LEU A 33 -6.32 13.78 2.17
C LEU A 33 -7.66 14.33 1.65
N LEU A 34 -8.78 14.10 2.34
CA LEU A 34 -10.09 14.68 2.00
C LEU A 34 -10.25 16.06 2.67
N LYS A 35 -9.48 17.05 2.22
CA LYS A 35 -9.66 18.46 2.62
C LYS A 35 -10.80 19.11 1.81
N PRO A 36 -11.46 20.15 2.34
CA PRO A 36 -12.58 20.81 1.65
C PRO A 36 -12.17 21.56 0.37
N GLU A 37 -10.89 21.95 0.24
CA GLU A 37 -10.33 22.45 -1.01
C GLU A 37 -9.77 21.28 -1.82
N LYS A 38 -10.47 20.92 -2.91
CA LYS A 38 -10.12 19.76 -3.73
C LYS A 38 -8.89 20.07 -4.61
N LYS A 39 -7.74 19.48 -4.27
CA LYS A 39 -6.58 19.41 -5.18
C LYS A 39 -6.93 18.57 -6.42
N SER A 40 -6.16 18.71 -7.49
CA SER A 40 -6.30 17.78 -8.63
C SER A 40 -6.01 16.33 -8.19
N ILE A 41 -6.67 15.35 -8.83
CA ILE A 41 -6.49 13.94 -8.47
C ILE A 41 -5.02 13.50 -8.57
N GLN A 42 -4.27 14.08 -9.51
CA GLN A 42 -2.85 13.80 -9.69
C GLN A 42 -2.00 14.28 -8.51
N GLU A 43 -2.31 15.45 -7.95
CA GLU A 43 -1.64 15.95 -6.75
C GLU A 43 -2.00 15.11 -5.53
N GLN A 44 -3.26 14.70 -5.41
CA GLN A 44 -3.70 13.83 -4.33
C GLN A 44 -3.00 12.46 -4.37
N LEU A 45 -2.85 11.86 -5.56
CA LEU A 45 -2.10 10.62 -5.74
C LEU A 45 -0.61 10.77 -5.43
N LYS A 46 -0.01 11.89 -5.82
CA LYS A 46 1.38 12.21 -5.44
C LYS A 46 1.52 12.24 -3.93
N ASP A 47 0.68 13.03 -3.24
CA ASP A 47 0.69 13.13 -1.78
C ASP A 47 0.48 11.75 -1.12
N PHE A 48 -0.42 10.94 -1.68
CA PHE A 48 -0.72 9.59 -1.20
C PHE A 48 0.50 8.65 -1.26
N ILE A 49 1.25 8.64 -2.37
CA ILE A 49 2.45 7.78 -2.51
C ILE A 49 3.54 8.16 -1.48
N TYR A 50 3.66 9.45 -1.15
CA TYR A 50 4.67 9.92 -0.20
C TYR A 50 4.32 9.67 1.27
N LEU A 51 3.13 9.15 1.58
CA LEU A 51 2.79 8.75 2.95
C LEU A 51 3.73 7.64 3.43
N PRO A 52 4.19 7.69 4.70
CA PRO A 52 5.17 6.74 5.22
C PRO A 52 4.82 5.28 4.98
N ASP A 53 3.55 4.93 5.17
CA ASP A 53 3.03 3.56 5.05
C ASP A 53 2.89 3.09 3.60
N ASN A 54 2.87 4.02 2.64
CA ASN A 54 2.69 3.75 1.22
C ASN A 54 4.02 3.66 0.46
N ARG A 55 5.16 3.86 1.12
CA ARG A 55 6.49 3.82 0.49
C ARG A 55 7.00 2.41 0.20
N PHE A 56 6.32 1.40 0.72
CA PHE A 56 6.68 0.00 0.55
C PHE A 56 5.49 -0.81 0.05
N CYS A 57 5.77 -1.81 -0.78
CA CYS A 57 4.77 -2.77 -1.24
C CYS A 57 4.18 -3.53 -0.04
N ALA A 58 2.86 -3.59 0.05
CA ALA A 58 2.17 -4.28 1.13
C ALA A 58 2.45 -5.80 1.18
N ASP A 59 2.78 -6.43 0.05
CA ASP A 59 2.94 -7.89 -0.01
C ASP A 59 4.40 -8.35 0.14
N CYS A 60 5.35 -7.59 -0.41
CA CYS A 60 6.76 -8.00 -0.51
C CYS A 60 7.75 -6.97 0.05
N PHE A 61 7.25 -5.84 0.57
CA PHE A 61 8.05 -4.77 1.19
C PHE A 61 9.10 -4.12 0.28
N MET A 62 9.05 -4.35 -1.03
CA MET A 62 9.89 -3.63 -1.98
C MET A 62 9.52 -2.13 -1.98
N PRO A 63 10.51 -1.22 -2.02
CA PRO A 63 10.26 0.21 -1.95
C PRO A 63 9.61 0.74 -3.24
N ASN A 64 9.05 1.95 -3.13
CA ASN A 64 8.47 2.72 -4.24
C ASN A 64 7.40 1.97 -5.05
N PRO A 65 6.35 1.43 -4.41
CA PRO A 65 5.24 0.83 -5.14
C PRO A 65 4.54 1.91 -6.00
N GLN A 66 4.36 1.62 -7.29
CA GLN A 66 3.69 2.54 -8.23
C GLN A 66 2.28 2.10 -8.60
N TRP A 67 1.79 1.04 -7.95
CA TRP A 67 0.51 0.41 -8.24
C TRP A 67 -0.24 0.21 -6.92
N CYS A 68 -1.54 -0.03 -6.99
CA CYS A 68 -2.37 -0.29 -5.82
C CYS A 68 -3.42 -1.36 -6.10
N ALA A 69 -3.77 -2.10 -5.06
CA ALA A 69 -4.96 -2.93 -5.05
C ALA A 69 -6.12 -2.12 -4.45
N LEU A 70 -6.95 -1.53 -5.32
CA LEU A 70 -8.11 -0.71 -4.94
C LEU A 70 -9.10 -1.46 -4.05
N THR A 71 -9.23 -2.77 -4.20
CA THR A 71 -10.14 -3.58 -3.36
C THR A 71 -9.76 -3.50 -1.88
N HIS A 72 -8.46 -3.42 -1.59
CA HIS A 72 -7.89 -3.48 -0.24
C HIS A 72 -7.34 -2.14 0.25
N GLY A 73 -7.18 -1.13 -0.63
CA GLY A 73 -6.68 0.18 -0.21
C GLY A 73 -5.16 0.24 0.03
N VAL A 74 -4.38 -0.63 -0.63
CA VAL A 74 -2.94 -0.79 -0.37
C VAL A 74 -2.07 -0.52 -1.61
N CYS A 75 -0.86 -0.03 -1.40
CA CYS A 75 0.16 0.12 -2.45
C CYS A 75 0.94 -1.19 -2.67
N ILE A 76 1.15 -1.56 -3.92
CA ILE A 76 1.87 -2.78 -4.32
C ILE A 76 2.87 -2.48 -5.45
N CYS A 77 3.94 -3.29 -5.53
CA CYS A 77 4.89 -3.20 -6.63
C CYS A 77 4.35 -3.88 -7.90
N GLU A 78 5.00 -3.65 -9.03
CA GLU A 78 4.61 -4.21 -10.33
C GLU A 78 4.52 -5.75 -10.35
N ASN A 79 5.45 -6.43 -9.67
CA ASN A 79 5.46 -7.89 -9.59
C ASN A 79 4.24 -8.42 -8.84
N CYS A 80 3.96 -7.87 -7.66
CA CYS A 80 2.79 -8.25 -6.87
C CYS A 80 1.49 -7.87 -7.58
N ALA A 81 1.48 -6.75 -8.29
CA ALA A 81 0.33 -6.36 -9.08
C ALA A 81 0.02 -7.33 -10.22
N SER A 82 1.05 -7.96 -10.82
CA SER A 82 0.86 -9.04 -11.80
C SER A 82 0.22 -10.28 -11.15
N VAL A 83 0.59 -10.62 -9.91
CA VAL A 83 -0.05 -11.69 -9.14
C VAL A 83 -1.52 -11.36 -8.87
N HIS A 84 -1.80 -10.14 -8.38
CA HIS A 84 -3.16 -9.68 -8.12
C HIS A 84 -4.05 -9.68 -9.37
N ARG A 85 -3.51 -9.35 -10.55
CA ARG A 85 -4.24 -9.42 -11.82
C ARG A 85 -4.68 -10.85 -12.15
N ASN A 86 -3.85 -11.84 -11.86
CA ASN A 86 -4.19 -13.26 -12.11
C ASN A 86 -5.31 -13.78 -11.21
N LEU A 87 -5.58 -13.13 -10.06
CA LEU A 87 -6.71 -13.48 -9.18
C LEU A 87 -8.07 -13.08 -9.81
N GLY A 88 -8.07 -12.11 -10.73
CA GLY A 88 -9.28 -11.57 -11.34
C GLY A 88 -9.93 -10.43 -10.53
N THR A 89 -10.72 -9.63 -11.22
CA THR A 89 -11.25 -8.34 -10.73
C THR A 89 -12.27 -8.46 -9.60
N HIS A 90 -12.94 -9.60 -9.48
CA HIS A 90 -13.84 -9.92 -8.38
C HIS A 90 -13.10 -10.11 -7.04
N ILE A 91 -11.80 -10.42 -7.11
CA ILE A 91 -10.92 -10.56 -5.94
C ILE A 91 -10.10 -9.30 -5.75
N SER A 92 -9.36 -8.86 -6.78
CA SER A 92 -8.48 -7.71 -6.69
C SER A 92 -8.56 -6.81 -7.90
N VAL A 93 -8.94 -5.56 -7.67
CA VAL A 93 -8.92 -4.51 -8.68
C VAL A 93 -7.59 -3.77 -8.58
N VAL A 94 -6.75 -3.95 -9.60
CA VAL A 94 -5.40 -3.36 -9.66
C VAL A 94 -5.43 -2.07 -10.49
N LYS A 95 -4.80 -1.01 -9.99
CA LYS A 95 -4.59 0.26 -10.72
C LYS A 95 -3.16 0.77 -10.55
N SER A 96 -2.61 1.35 -11.60
CA SER A 96 -1.38 2.12 -11.56
C SER A 96 -1.66 3.49 -10.94
N LEU A 97 -0.82 3.92 -10.00
CA LEU A 97 -0.89 5.25 -9.40
C LEU A 97 -0.32 6.34 -10.32
N VAL A 98 0.36 5.96 -11.41
CA VAL A 98 1.07 6.86 -12.33
C VAL A 98 0.45 6.86 -13.73
N TYR A 99 0.08 5.69 -14.26
CA TYR A 99 -0.28 5.53 -15.67
C TYR A 99 -1.78 5.41 -15.93
N ASP A 100 -2.60 5.09 -14.92
CA ASP A 100 -4.04 4.98 -15.10
C ASP A 100 -4.75 6.32 -14.95
N ASN A 101 -5.90 6.44 -15.61
CA ASN A 101 -6.83 7.54 -15.37
C ASN A 101 -7.58 7.30 -14.05
N TRP A 102 -7.55 8.31 -13.16
CA TRP A 102 -8.19 8.26 -11.85
C TRP A 102 -9.40 9.18 -11.80
N THR A 103 -10.49 8.65 -11.25
CA THR A 103 -11.65 9.45 -10.85
C THR A 103 -11.61 9.72 -9.35
N GLU A 104 -12.36 10.73 -8.90
CA GLU A 104 -12.51 11.03 -7.47
C GLU A 104 -13.02 9.81 -6.69
N ASP A 105 -14.05 9.12 -7.18
CA ASP A 105 -14.59 7.91 -6.55
C ASP A 105 -13.56 6.79 -6.38
N MET A 106 -12.64 6.63 -7.33
CA MET A 106 -11.59 5.60 -7.24
C MET A 106 -10.60 5.95 -6.14
N PHE A 107 -10.20 7.22 -6.06
CA PHE A 107 -9.27 7.69 -5.03
C PHE A 107 -9.92 7.67 -3.65
N GLU A 108 -11.18 8.09 -3.55
CA GLU A 108 -11.94 7.98 -2.31
C GLU A 108 -12.03 6.52 -1.86
N LYS A 109 -12.33 5.58 -2.76
CA LYS A 109 -12.32 4.14 -2.44
C LYS A 109 -10.95 3.69 -1.94
N LEU A 110 -9.85 4.09 -2.61
CA LEU A 110 -8.49 3.73 -2.20
C LEU A 110 -8.22 4.18 -0.76
N VAL A 111 -8.53 5.44 -0.45
CA VAL A 111 -8.21 6.06 0.83
C VAL A 111 -9.16 5.59 1.95
N LEU A 112 -10.45 5.41 1.66
CA LEU A 112 -11.43 4.89 2.64
C LEU A 112 -11.16 3.43 2.99
N LYS A 113 -10.62 2.64 2.04
CA LYS A 113 -10.26 1.24 2.26
C LYS A 113 -8.89 1.07 2.89
N GLN A 114 -8.12 2.14 3.06
CA GLN A 114 -6.88 2.16 3.85
C GLN A 114 -7.18 2.09 5.36
N ILE A 115 -8.14 1.23 5.72
CA ILE A 115 -8.48 0.81 7.07
C ILE A 115 -7.57 -0.38 7.33
N PHE A 116 -6.57 -0.16 8.19
CA PHE A 116 -5.64 -1.15 8.74
C PHE A 116 -4.54 -1.68 7.78
N CYS A 117 -3.41 -0.97 7.74
CA CYS A 117 -2.10 -1.63 7.80
C CYS A 117 -1.60 -1.76 9.27
N PHE A 118 -2.51 -1.92 10.24
CA PHE A 118 -2.16 -2.46 11.54
C PHE A 118 -2.35 -3.98 11.44
N PHE A 119 -1.26 -4.69 11.15
CA PHE A 119 -1.07 -6.00 11.79
C PHE A 119 -0.86 -5.69 13.28
N GLU A 120 -1.94 -5.51 14.04
CA GLU A 120 -1.92 -5.93 15.44
C GLU A 120 -1.99 -7.45 15.36
N ASN A 121 -0.87 -8.08 15.72
CA ASN A 121 -0.86 -9.49 16.05
C ASN A 121 -1.71 -9.64 17.33
N ASP A 122 -2.86 -10.30 17.22
CA ASP A 122 -3.34 -11.18 18.29
C ASP A 122 -2.64 -12.54 18.15
#